data_AF-A0A3N4HKI5-F1
#
_entry.id   AF-A0A3N4HKI5-F1
#
_cell.length_a   1.000
_cell.length_b   1.000
_cell.length_c   1.000
_cell.angle_alpha   90.00
_cell.angle_beta   90.00
_cell.angle_gamma   90.00
#
_symmetry.space_group_name_H-M   'P 1'
#
loop_
_entity.id
_entity.type
_entity.pdbx_description
1 polymer ?
#
loop_
_entity_poly.entity_id
_entity_poly.type
_entity_poly.pdbx_seq_one_letter_code
_entity_poly.pdbx_strand_id
1 'polypeptide(L)'
;MRERLNTSIQSASLILVAAGLAWVVWSNDTTMRDMLTYLLVTMVIIEGLSLYLIGRVYPESHTTFKTGIIATLLILLGIKIMLPDMFVPLTITVFAINFLYNFYTNGKRRKGSFKRKQGKKFM
;
A
#
# COMPACT_ATOMS: atom_id res chain seq x y z
N MET A 1 -16.07 11.30 -7.76
CA MET A 1 -14.73 11.43 -8.40
C MET A 1 -13.59 10.90 -7.55
N ARG A 2 -13.45 11.31 -6.27
CA ARG A 2 -12.39 10.81 -5.34
C ARG A 2 -12.39 9.28 -5.16
N GLU A 3 -13.54 8.64 -5.40
CA GLU A 3 -13.73 7.19 -5.29
C GLU A 3 -13.08 6.41 -6.45
N ARG A 4 -13.17 6.92 -7.68
CA ARG A 4 -12.45 6.36 -8.83
C ARG A 4 -10.95 6.52 -8.63
N LEU A 5 -10.51 7.67 -8.10
CA LEU A 5 -9.11 7.94 -7.79
C LEU A 5 -8.47 6.89 -6.87
N ASN A 6 -9.11 6.49 -5.75
CA ASN A 6 -8.49 5.47 -4.88
C ASN A 6 -8.38 4.10 -5.56
N THR A 7 -9.44 3.68 -6.26
CA THR A 7 -9.41 2.41 -7.00
C THR A 7 -8.36 2.47 -8.11
N SER A 8 -8.25 3.59 -8.83
CA SER A 8 -7.23 3.82 -9.85
C SER A 8 -5.82 3.85 -9.26
N ILE A 9 -5.61 4.48 -8.09
CA ILE A 9 -4.32 4.50 -7.39
C ILE A 9 -3.93 3.08 -6.96
N GLN A 10 -4.88 2.29 -6.46
CA GLN A 10 -4.63 0.91 -6.05
C GLN A 10 -4.37 -0.01 -7.26
N SER A 11 -5.16 0.09 -8.33
CA SER A 11 -4.89 -0.62 -9.58
C SER A 11 -3.53 -0.22 -10.17
N ALA A 12 -3.17 1.06 -10.11
CA ALA A 12 -1.87 1.56 -10.54
C ALA A 12 -0.73 1.00 -9.68
N SER A 13 -0.90 0.88 -8.37
CA SER A 13 0.10 0.27 -7.48
C SER A 13 0.33 -1.21 -7.80
N LEU A 14 -0.72 -1.96 -8.17
CA LEU A 14 -0.60 -3.35 -8.59
C LEU A 14 0.14 -3.47 -9.94
N ILE A 15 -0.23 -2.62 -10.90
CA ILE A 15 0.42 -2.55 -12.21
C ILE A 15 1.89 -2.16 -12.07
N LEU A 16 2.21 -1.23 -11.16
CA LEU A 16 3.59 -0.84 -10.85
C LEU A 16 4.42 -1.99 -10.27
N VAL A 17 3.85 -2.78 -9.35
CA VAL A 17 4.53 -3.97 -8.81
C VAL A 17 4.74 -5.01 -9.91
N ALA A 18 3.73 -5.29 -10.73
CA ALA A 18 3.83 -6.24 -11.84
C ALA A 18 4.83 -5.79 -12.91
N ALA A 19 4.83 -4.49 -13.26
CA ALA A 19 5.77 -3.90 -14.20
C ALA A 19 7.21 -3.90 -13.66
N GLY A 20 7.39 -3.63 -12.37
CA GLY A 20 8.69 -3.73 -11.69
C GLY A 20 9.24 -5.15 -11.73
N LEU A 21 8.40 -6.15 -11.45
CA LEU A 21 8.78 -7.56 -11.53
C LEU A 21 9.16 -7.97 -12.97
N ALA A 22 8.38 -7.53 -13.96
CA ALA A 22 8.69 -7.79 -15.37
C ALA A 22 10.01 -7.11 -15.80
N TRP A 23 10.29 -5.91 -15.29
CA TRP A 23 11.53 -5.19 -15.55
C TRP A 23 12.76 -5.93 -14.99
N VAL A 24 12.68 -6.50 -13.78
CA VAL A 24 13.81 -7.26 -13.20
C VAL A 24 14.13 -8.52 -14.00
N VAL A 25 13.12 -9.23 -14.48
CA VAL A 25 13.33 -10.42 -15.32
C VAL A 25 14.03 -10.06 -16.63
N TRP A 26 13.81 -8.85 -17.15
CA TRP A 26 14.31 -8.46 -18.47
C TRP A 26 15.60 -7.64 -18.44
N SER A 27 15.84 -6.88 -17.38
CA SER A 27 16.96 -5.92 -17.29
C SER A 27 18.32 -6.59 -17.11
N ASN A 28 18.42 -7.82 -16.58
CA ASN A 28 19.66 -8.55 -16.21
C ASN A 28 20.67 -7.82 -15.29
N ASP A 29 20.62 -6.49 -15.21
CA ASP A 29 21.54 -5.62 -14.46
C ASP A 29 20.96 -5.17 -13.11
N THR A 30 19.67 -5.44 -12.85
CA THR A 30 18.99 -5.01 -11.62
C THR A 30 18.79 -6.18 -10.67
N THR A 31 19.31 -6.10 -9.44
CA THR A 31 19.04 -7.14 -8.44
C THR A 31 17.62 -7.03 -7.89
N MET A 32 17.03 -8.16 -7.49
CA MET A 32 15.71 -8.20 -6.82
C MET A 32 15.66 -7.26 -5.60
N ARG A 33 16.79 -7.12 -4.88
CA ARG A 33 16.92 -6.23 -3.72
C ARG A 33 16.78 -4.76 -4.10
N ASP A 34 17.36 -4.35 -5.22
CA ASP A 34 17.31 -2.96 -5.68
C ASP A 34 15.91 -2.60 -6.17
N MET A 35 15.28 -3.48 -6.96
CA MET A 35 13.89 -3.30 -7.39
C MET A 35 12.93 -3.20 -6.19
N LEU A 36 13.03 -4.12 -5.22
CA LEU A 36 12.16 -4.08 -4.04
C LEU A 36 12.39 -2.81 -3.23
N THR A 37 13.61 -2.28 -3.20
CA THR A 37 13.89 -0.98 -2.56
C THR A 37 13.15 0.15 -3.26
N TYR A 38 13.21 0.23 -4.60
CA TYR A 38 12.50 1.26 -5.36
C TYR A 38 10.98 1.14 -5.25
N LEU A 39 10.45 -0.09 -5.29
CA LEU A 39 9.03 -0.35 -5.10
C LEU A 39 8.56 0.05 -3.70
N LEU A 40 9.38 -0.22 -2.68
CA LEU A 40 9.07 0.14 -1.30
C LEU A 40 8.98 1.66 -1.14
N VAL A 41 9.97 2.42 -1.64
CA VAL A 41 9.93 3.89 -1.63
C VAL A 41 8.71 4.42 -2.38
N THR A 42 8.43 3.87 -3.56
CA THR A 42 7.25 4.24 -4.36
C THR A 42 5.96 3.96 -3.61
N MET A 43 5.85 2.81 -2.94
CA MET A 43 4.67 2.44 -2.14
C MET A 43 4.48 3.37 -0.94
N VAL A 44 5.54 3.79 -0.26
CA VAL A 44 5.43 4.77 0.83
C VAL A 44 4.81 6.07 0.32
N ILE A 45 5.25 6.56 -0.83
CA ILE A 45 4.70 7.78 -1.45
C ILE A 45 3.23 7.58 -1.81
N ILE A 46 2.89 6.47 -2.46
CA ILE A 46 1.52 6.15 -2.88
C ILE A 46 0.58 6.03 -1.67
N GLU A 47 0.99 5.28 -0.65
CA GLU A 47 0.19 5.09 0.57
C GLU A 47 0.04 6.41 1.34
N GLY A 48 1.09 7.23 1.40
CA GLY A 48 1.05 8.57 1.99
C GLY A 48 0.07 9.50 1.27
N LEU A 49 0.13 9.55 -0.07
CA LEU A 49 -0.81 10.32 -0.89
C LEU A 49 -2.25 9.80 -0.72
N SER A 50 -2.42 8.48 -0.68
CA SER A 50 -3.72 7.84 -0.45
C SER A 50 -4.27 8.20 0.94
N LEU A 51 -3.46 8.17 1.99
CA LEU A 51 -3.87 8.59 3.33
C LEU A 51 -4.26 10.08 3.34
N TYR A 52 -3.45 10.95 2.72
CA TYR A 52 -3.72 12.39 2.65
C TYR A 52 -5.05 12.71 1.93
N LEU A 53 -5.29 12.07 0.79
CA LEU A 53 -6.48 12.32 -0.03
C LEU A 53 -7.77 11.81 0.61
N ILE A 54 -7.69 10.72 1.38
CA ILE A 54 -8.87 9.92 1.75
C ILE A 54 -9.08 9.83 3.26
N GLY A 55 -8.12 10.28 4.08
CA GLY A 55 -8.15 10.18 5.53
C GLY A 55 -9.35 10.88 6.19
N ARG A 56 -9.96 11.86 5.53
CA ARG A 56 -11.18 12.53 6.03
C ARG A 56 -12.47 11.76 5.74
N VAL A 57 -12.48 10.91 4.73
CA VAL A 57 -13.70 10.25 4.20
C VAL A 57 -13.84 8.83 4.75
N TYR A 58 -12.72 8.16 4.98
CA TYR A 58 -12.70 6.76 5.38
C TYR A 58 -12.78 6.59 6.90
N PRO A 59 -13.28 5.43 7.39
CA PRO A 59 -13.30 5.11 8.80
C PRO A 59 -11.88 5.02 9.39
N GLU A 60 -11.77 5.29 10.69
CA GLU A 60 -10.49 5.31 11.40
C GLU A 60 -9.73 3.99 11.31
N SER A 61 -10.44 2.86 11.25
CA SER A 61 -9.81 1.54 11.04
C SER A 61 -9.02 1.45 9.73
N HIS A 62 -9.40 2.20 8.70
CA HIS A 62 -8.68 2.24 7.43
C HIS A 62 -7.47 3.15 7.45
N THR A 63 -7.60 4.32 8.08
CA THR A 63 -6.48 5.24 8.24
C THR A 63 -5.41 4.66 9.16
N THR A 64 -5.80 3.99 10.24
CA THR A 64 -4.87 3.29 11.15
C THR A 64 -4.14 2.16 10.42
N PHE A 65 -4.84 1.36 9.62
CA PHE A 65 -4.19 0.31 8.85
C PHE A 65 -3.18 0.88 7.83
N LYS A 66 -3.55 1.91 7.06
CA LYS A 66 -2.62 2.57 6.12
C LYS A 66 -1.41 3.17 6.83
N THR A 67 -1.60 3.79 7.99
CA THR A 67 -0.49 4.31 8.81
C THR A 67 0.43 3.17 9.27
N GLY A 68 -0.15 2.04 9.68
CA GLY A 68 0.60 0.83 10.01
C GLY A 68 1.39 0.27 8.82
N ILE A 69 0.80 0.21 7.63
CA ILE A 69 1.51 -0.20 6.40
C ILE A 69 2.69 0.74 6.11
N ILE A 70 2.49 2.06 6.18
CA ILE A 70 3.56 3.04 5.97
C ILE A 70 4.70 2.82 6.97
N ALA A 71 4.38 2.64 8.25
CA ALA A 71 5.38 2.35 9.28
C ALA A 71 6.15 1.06 8.99
N THR A 72 5.46 -0.02 8.62
CA THR A 72 6.09 -1.29 8.26
C THR A 72 6.98 -1.16 7.04
N LEU A 73 6.58 -0.40 6.02
CA LEU A 73 7.42 -0.12 4.85
C LEU A 73 8.71 0.61 5.27
N LEU A 74 8.63 1.61 6.14
CA LEU A 74 9.81 2.31 6.66
C LEU A 74 10.71 1.38 7.49
N ILE A 75 10.13 0.49 8.31
CA ILE A 75 10.89 -0.50 9.08
C ILE A 75 11.66 -1.46 8.14
N LEU A 76 11.06 -1.86 7.02
CA LEU A 76 11.72 -2.71 6.03
C LEU A 76 13.00 -2.07 5.44
N LEU A 77 13.08 -0.73 5.37
CA LEU A 77 14.32 -0.03 4.98
C LEU A 77 15.43 -0.23 6.02
N GLY A 78 15.10 -0.27 7.31
CA GLY A 78 16.03 -0.62 8.38
C GLY A 78 16.45 -2.08 8.33
N ILE A 79 15.48 -2.99 8.11
CA ILE A 79 15.73 -4.43 7.96
C ILE A 79 16.65 -4.72 6.78
N LYS A 80 16.57 -3.96 5.68
CA LYS A 80 17.50 -4.08 4.55
C LYS A 80 18.96 -3.99 5.00
N ILE A 81 19.27 -3.16 6.00
CA ILE A 81 20.63 -2.93 6.50
C ILE A 81 20.96 -3.95 7.60
N MET A 82 20.04 -4.16 8.54
CA MET A 82 20.27 -4.99 9.74
C MET A 82 20.18 -6.50 9.48
N LEU A 83 19.31 -6.92 8.56
CA LEU A 83 19.02 -8.33 8.28
C LEU A 83 18.70 -8.53 6.78
N PRO A 84 19.70 -8.37 5.89
CA PRO A 84 19.50 -8.31 4.44
C PRO A 84 18.89 -9.58 3.86
N ASP A 85 19.16 -10.75 4.43
CA ASP A 85 18.63 -12.03 3.95
C ASP A 85 17.11 -12.15 4.13
N MET A 86 16.56 -11.46 5.14
CA MET A 86 15.13 -11.43 5.41
C MET A 86 14.39 -10.31 4.67
N PHE A 87 15.12 -9.37 4.05
CA PHE A 87 14.52 -8.21 3.40
C PHE A 87 13.57 -8.60 2.27
N VAL A 88 14.00 -9.49 1.38
CA VAL A 88 13.21 -9.93 0.22
C VAL A 88 11.91 -10.61 0.65
N PRO A 89 11.93 -11.69 1.46
CA PRO A 89 10.70 -12.38 1.85
C PRO A 89 9.75 -11.47 2.64
N LEU A 90 10.26 -10.67 3.59
CA LEU A 90 9.41 -9.78 4.38
C LEU A 90 8.78 -8.67 3.53
N THR A 91 9.51 -8.12 2.56
CA THR A 91 8.96 -7.09 1.66
C THR A 91 7.82 -7.65 0.81
N ILE A 92 7.99 -8.87 0.28
CA ILE A 92 6.93 -9.56 -0.48
C ILE A 92 5.70 -9.80 0.40
N THR A 93 5.90 -10.27 1.64
CA THR A 93 4.80 -10.49 2.59
C THR A 93 4.03 -9.20 2.87
N VAL A 94 4.73 -8.09 3.12
CA VAL A 94 4.09 -6.79 3.39
C VAL A 94 3.31 -6.29 2.18
N PHE A 95 3.84 -6.45 0.97
CA PHE A 95 3.11 -6.12 -0.26
C PHE A 95 1.86 -6.98 -0.44
N ALA A 96 1.94 -8.29 -0.17
CA ALA A 96 0.79 -9.18 -0.25
C ALA A 96 -0.30 -8.82 0.77
N ILE A 97 0.08 -8.50 2.01
CA ILE A 97 -0.85 -8.05 3.06
C ILE A 97 -1.51 -6.73 2.64
N ASN A 98 -0.74 -5.77 2.14
CA ASN A 98 -1.27 -4.50 1.67
C ASN A 98 -2.28 -4.70 0.53
N PHE A 99 -1.92 -5.56 -0.44
CA PHE A 99 -2.81 -5.89 -1.56
C PHE A 99 -4.10 -6.56 -1.10
N LEU A 100 -4.00 -7.58 -0.24
CA LEU A 100 -5.15 -8.30 0.29
C LEU A 100 -6.10 -7.36 1.04
N TYR A 101 -5.55 -6.48 1.87
CA TYR A 101 -6.33 -5.49 2.59
C TYR A 101 -7.03 -4.50 1.64
N ASN A 102 -6.31 -3.99 0.64
CA ASN A 102 -6.86 -3.08 -0.35
C ASN A 102 -7.98 -3.76 -1.17
N PHE A 103 -7.82 -5.03 -1.53
CA PHE A 103 -8.86 -5.83 -2.18
C PHE A 103 -10.09 -5.99 -1.29
N TYR A 104 -9.90 -6.36 -0.02
CA TYR A 104 -10.97 -6.54 0.95
C TYR A 104 -11.76 -5.27 1.21
N THR A 105 -11.07 -4.14 1.42
CA THR A 105 -11.72 -2.85 1.67
C THR A 105 -12.48 -2.35 0.45
N ASN A 106 -11.96 -2.57 -0.77
CA ASN A 106 -12.71 -2.30 -2.00
C ASN A 106 -13.96 -3.17 -2.13
N GLY A 107 -13.89 -4.47 -1.80
CA GLY A 107 -15.04 -5.37 -1.81
C GLY A 107 -16.13 -4.94 -0.83
N LYS A 108 -15.76 -4.59 0.41
CA LYS A 108 -16.70 -4.05 1.40
C LYS A 108 -17.27 -2.69 1.00
N ARG A 109 -16.49 -1.86 0.30
CA ARG A 109 -16.91 -0.55 -0.17
C ARG A 109 -17.90 -0.61 -1.33
N ARG A 110 -17.71 -1.53 -2.29
CA ARG A 110 -18.70 -1.79 -3.37
C ARG A 110 -20.07 -2.19 -2.82
N LYS A 111 -20.10 -2.80 -1.62
CA LYS A 111 -21.33 -3.15 -0.89
C LYS A 111 -21.90 -2.01 -0.03
N GLY A 112 -21.36 -0.78 -0.11
CA GLY A 112 -21.91 0.42 0.55
C GLY A 112 -21.64 0.53 2.07
N SER A 113 -20.94 -0.44 2.67
CA SER A 113 -20.74 -0.53 4.14
C SER A 113 -19.62 0.36 4.69
N PHE A 114 -18.83 1.00 3.82
CA PHE A 114 -17.57 1.68 4.18
C PHE A 114 -17.69 3.22 4.30
N LYS A 115 -18.80 3.72 4.83
CA LYS A 115 -18.95 5.16 5.16
C LYS A 115 -18.62 5.36 6.64
N ARG A 116 -17.78 6.35 6.96
CA ARG A 116 -17.62 6.84 8.33
C ARG A 116 -19.02 7.20 8.83
N LYS A 117 -19.48 6.60 9.94
CA LYS A 117 -20.67 7.10 10.63
C LYS A 117 -20.32 8.54 11.02
N GLN A 118 -20.82 9.52 10.26
CA GLN A 118 -20.90 10.87 10.80
C GLN A 118 -21.71 10.70 12.07
N GLY A 119 -21.06 10.88 13.22
CA GLY A 119 -21.78 10.91 14.47
C GLY A 119 -22.94 11.87 14.26
N LYS A 120 -24.17 11.39 14.45
CA LYS A 120 -25.26 12.30 14.76
C LYS A 120 -24.71 13.13 15.91
N LYS A 121 -24.42 14.41 15.68
CA LYS A 121 -24.38 15.36 16.77
C LYS A 121 -25.75 15.21 17.42
N PHE A 122 -25.78 14.52 18.56
CA PHE A 122 -26.90 14.64 19.45
C PHE A 122 -26.85 16.08 19.94
N MET A 123 -27.91 16.81 19.63
CA MET A 123 -28.23 18.19 19.99
C MET A 123 -27.50 19.29 19.20
#